data_AF-A0A2P8H844-F1
#
_entry.id   AF-A0A2P8H844-F1
#
_cell.length_a   1.000
_cell.length_b   1.000
_cell.length_c   1.000
_cell.angle_alpha   90.00
_cell.angle_beta   90.00
_cell.angle_gamma   90.00
#
_symmetry.space_group_name_H-M   'P 1'
#
loop_
_entity.id
_entity.type
_entity.pdbx_description
1 polymer ?
#
loop_
_entity_poly.entity_id
_entity_poly.type
_entity_poly.pdbx_seq_one_letter_code
_entity_poly.pdbx_strand_id
1 'polypeptide(L)'
;MRRYIEIDSFNPYEKYFPNRKLVDKDTLTLIKLLREDGHDVIIKPRNDIPVQYLFKKGILEFFTNPFYAYLSSIPTGIVLNLISDYLKKKLERKPEVTKKEIYNNIIIIDNSKNIFSNLDGKNFTKGEQIDLKKKKEKIQANFGQCLDLRSPYPNLPTPIFYEHKPRIVGWSSIIVDDMGIKIKDSQIIDKNIFRKIETGKIKGGSMTGIAEKSVCSICGSDYVNCNHIAGEKYNNNDCINHIEKATGVEFSLVKNPINPECLVSIVKNGNK
;
A
#
# COMPACT_ATOMS: atom_id res chain seq x y z
N MET A 1 14.54 25.76 -11.66
CA MET A 1 15.41 25.60 -10.47
C MET A 1 15.21 24.17 -9.98
N ARG A 2 16.20 23.27 -10.10
CA ARG A 2 16.10 21.91 -9.55
C ARG A 2 15.93 22.02 -8.05
N ARG A 3 14.86 21.42 -7.51
CA ARG A 3 14.55 21.46 -6.07
C ARG A 3 14.58 20.04 -5.54
N TYR A 4 15.24 19.87 -4.41
CA TYR A 4 15.30 18.61 -3.68
C TYR A 4 14.00 18.37 -2.92
N ILE A 5 13.51 17.13 -3.00
CA ILE A 5 12.31 16.65 -2.35
C ILE A 5 12.70 15.49 -1.46
N GLU A 6 12.33 15.53 -0.18
CA GLU A 6 12.55 14.37 0.68
C GLU A 6 11.24 13.67 1.03
N ILE A 7 11.19 12.34 0.92
CA ILE A 7 10.00 11.55 1.23
C ILE A 7 10.34 10.57 2.35
N ASP A 8 9.62 10.62 3.45
CA ASP A 8 9.81 9.62 4.51
C ASP A 8 9.25 8.26 4.12
N SER A 9 10.09 7.23 4.19
CA SER A 9 9.65 5.83 4.12
C SER A 9 8.90 5.43 5.40
N PHE A 10 8.09 4.39 5.31
CA PHE A 10 7.41 3.82 6.47
C PHE A 10 7.26 2.30 6.33
N ASN A 11 7.75 1.59 7.34
CA ASN A 11 7.65 0.15 7.43
C ASN A 11 6.64 -0.26 8.53
N PRO A 12 5.39 -0.61 8.17
CA PRO A 12 4.41 -1.09 9.15
C PRO A 12 4.78 -2.44 9.77
N TYR A 13 5.73 -3.15 9.19
CA TYR A 13 6.11 -4.52 9.57
C TYR A 13 7.51 -4.61 10.17
N GLU A 14 8.05 -3.50 10.69
CA GLU A 14 9.43 -3.38 11.19
C GLU A 14 9.84 -4.49 12.17
N LYS A 15 8.93 -4.97 13.01
CA LYS A 15 9.25 -6.03 13.97
C LYS A 15 9.69 -7.34 13.30
N TYR A 16 9.08 -7.69 12.17
CA TYR A 16 9.30 -8.96 11.45
C TYR A 16 10.18 -8.79 10.21
N PHE A 17 10.19 -7.58 9.64
CA PHE A 17 11.01 -7.21 8.50
C PHE A 17 11.80 -5.94 8.83
N PRO A 18 12.76 -6.02 9.77
CA PRO A 18 13.47 -4.84 10.26
C PRO A 18 14.42 -4.25 9.20
N ASN A 19 14.76 -2.97 9.36
CA ASN A 19 15.76 -2.27 8.55
C ASN A 19 15.42 -2.24 7.05
N ARG A 20 14.14 -2.07 6.72
CA ARG A 20 13.64 -1.98 5.34
C ARG A 20 13.17 -0.56 5.04
N LYS A 21 13.63 0.01 3.92
CA LYS A 21 13.17 1.31 3.42
C LYS A 21 11.98 1.11 2.49
N LEU A 22 10.77 1.14 3.07
CA LEU A 22 9.53 0.82 2.36
C LEU A 22 8.74 2.07 1.99
N VAL A 23 8.27 2.12 0.75
CA VAL A 23 7.19 3.01 0.29
C VAL A 23 6.02 2.16 -0.20
N ASP A 24 4.81 2.68 -0.24
CA ASP A 24 3.75 1.98 -0.98
C ASP A 24 3.80 2.30 -2.49
N LYS A 25 2.93 1.65 -3.25
CA LYS A 25 2.82 1.87 -4.69
C LYS A 25 2.41 3.31 -5.06
N ASP A 26 1.63 3.97 -4.23
CA ASP A 26 1.09 5.31 -4.51
C ASP A 26 2.19 6.36 -4.28
N THR A 27 2.92 6.25 -3.18
CA THR A 27 4.12 7.03 -2.89
C THR A 27 5.18 6.81 -3.96
N LEU A 28 5.39 5.57 -4.42
CA LEU A 28 6.29 5.30 -5.54
C LEU A 28 5.83 5.97 -6.83
N THR A 29 4.53 6.00 -7.09
CA THR A 29 3.97 6.70 -8.26
C THR A 29 4.21 8.21 -8.16
N LEU A 30 4.01 8.80 -6.98
CA LEU A 30 4.29 10.20 -6.72
C LEU A 30 5.78 10.53 -6.90
N ILE A 31 6.69 9.69 -6.40
CA ILE A 31 8.14 9.82 -6.60
C ILE A 31 8.47 9.93 -8.09
N LYS A 32 7.88 9.05 -8.91
CA LYS A 32 8.10 9.03 -10.36
C LYS A 32 7.59 10.30 -11.03
N LEU A 33 6.39 10.76 -10.67
CA LEU A 33 5.82 12.01 -11.20
C LEU A 33 6.69 13.23 -10.86
N LEU A 34 7.17 13.31 -9.62
CA LEU A 34 8.05 14.40 -9.17
C LEU A 34 9.39 14.40 -9.93
N ARG A 35 9.98 13.21 -10.18
CA ARG A 35 11.20 13.07 -10.99
C ARG A 35 10.97 13.46 -12.44
N GLU A 36 9.83 13.07 -13.01
CA GLU A 36 9.43 13.43 -14.39
C GLU A 36 9.28 14.95 -14.55
N ASP A 37 8.75 15.64 -13.54
CA ASP A 37 8.64 17.11 -13.49
C ASP A 37 10.00 17.82 -13.30
N GLY A 38 11.09 17.06 -13.16
CA GLY A 38 12.46 17.58 -13.07
C GLY A 38 12.96 17.85 -11.65
N HIS A 39 12.30 17.28 -10.64
CA HIS A 39 12.74 17.37 -9.26
C HIS A 39 13.65 16.21 -8.81
N ASP A 40 14.58 16.52 -7.91
CA ASP A 40 15.45 15.52 -7.29
C ASP A 40 14.77 14.93 -6.05
N VAL A 41 14.34 13.66 -6.12
CA VAL A 41 13.59 13.01 -5.03
C VAL A 41 14.48 12.06 -4.23
N ILE A 42 14.57 12.32 -2.92
CA ILE A 42 15.33 11.57 -1.93
C ILE A 42 14.35 10.84 -1.00
N ILE A 43 14.57 9.57 -0.74
CA ILE A 43 13.72 8.77 0.17
C ILE A 43 14.47 8.57 1.48
N LYS A 44 13.92 9.10 2.56
CA LYS A 44 14.50 9.04 3.90
C LYS A 44 14.22 7.70 4.58
N PRO A 45 15.12 7.23 5.47
CA PRO A 45 16.38 7.87 5.86
C PRO A 45 17.43 7.86 4.74
N ARG A 46 18.31 8.88 4.71
CA ARG A 46 19.43 8.97 3.75
C ARG A 46 20.54 8.00 4.17
N ASN A 47 20.40 6.75 3.72
CA ASN A 47 21.36 5.67 3.96
C ASN A 47 21.39 4.71 2.76
N ASP A 48 22.32 3.76 2.79
CA ASP A 48 22.55 2.82 1.68
C ASP A 48 21.51 1.69 1.58
N ILE A 49 20.47 1.71 2.43
CA ILE A 49 19.38 0.73 2.35
C ILE A 49 18.60 1.00 1.07
N PRO A 50 18.47 0.01 0.17
CA PRO A 50 17.72 0.17 -1.08
C PRO A 50 16.24 0.39 -0.79
N VAL A 51 15.62 1.23 -1.60
CA VAL A 51 14.19 1.48 -1.53
C VAL A 51 13.45 0.28 -2.11
N GLN A 52 12.50 -0.23 -1.34
CA GLN A 52 11.58 -1.28 -1.76
C GLN A 52 10.16 -0.75 -1.67
N TYR A 53 9.20 -1.44 -2.29
CA TYR A 53 7.81 -1.03 -2.21
C TYR A 53 6.87 -2.15 -1.80
N LEU A 54 5.85 -1.76 -1.04
CA LEU A 54 4.71 -2.60 -0.70
C LEU A 54 3.79 -2.67 -1.92
N PHE A 55 3.54 -3.89 -2.38
CA PHE A 55 2.49 -4.18 -3.33
C PHE A 55 1.41 -5.00 -2.64
N LYS A 56 0.15 -4.74 -3.00
CA LYS A 56 -0.97 -5.59 -2.62
C LYS A 56 -1.56 -6.17 -3.88
N LYS A 57 -1.68 -7.50 -3.94
CA LYS A 57 -2.38 -8.19 -5.03
C LYS A 57 -3.87 -7.98 -4.81
N GLY A 58 -4.39 -6.88 -5.35
CA GLY A 58 -5.65 -6.28 -4.89
C GLY A 58 -5.44 -4.87 -4.39
N ILE A 59 -5.76 -3.84 -5.18
CA ILE A 59 -5.93 -2.41 -4.89
C ILE A 59 -6.75 -1.73 -6.02
N LEU A 60 -7.92 -1.24 -5.67
CA LEU A 60 -8.41 0.03 -6.21
C LEU A 60 -8.53 1.07 -5.09
N GLU A 61 -7.72 0.90 -4.04
CA GLU A 61 -7.49 1.94 -3.04
C GLU A 61 -6.39 2.85 -3.54
N PHE A 62 -6.74 3.62 -4.58
CA PHE A 62 -6.02 4.82 -4.95
C PHE A 62 -6.12 5.80 -3.78
N PHE A 63 -5.00 6.04 -3.08
CA PHE A 63 -4.82 7.14 -2.15
C PHE A 63 -5.70 7.20 -0.87
N THR A 64 -6.26 6.09 -0.39
CA THR A 64 -7.08 6.09 0.83
C THR A 64 -6.28 5.99 2.13
N ASN A 65 -4.94 5.97 2.07
CA ASN A 65 -4.12 5.81 3.26
C ASN A 65 -3.47 7.14 3.72
N PRO A 66 -3.88 7.71 4.88
CA PRO A 66 -3.43 9.00 5.39
C PRO A 66 -1.94 9.18 5.70
N PHE A 67 -1.11 8.17 5.47
CA PHE A 67 0.17 8.07 6.17
C PHE A 67 1.41 8.14 5.28
N TYR A 68 1.30 8.08 3.96
CA TYR A 68 2.40 7.51 3.17
C TYR A 68 3.15 8.41 2.20
N ALA A 69 2.69 9.63 1.94
CA ALA A 69 3.58 10.66 1.39
C ALA A 69 3.72 11.76 2.44
N TYR A 70 4.96 12.02 2.82
CA TYR A 70 5.42 13.11 3.68
C TYR A 70 6.56 13.77 2.90
N LEU A 71 6.23 14.76 2.06
CA LEU A 71 7.16 15.40 1.12
C LEU A 71 7.83 16.63 1.73
N SER A 72 9.15 16.72 1.81
CA SER A 72 9.88 17.87 2.35
C SER A 72 10.37 18.79 1.23
N SER A 73 10.29 20.11 1.42
CA SER A 73 11.05 21.13 0.67
C SER A 73 10.54 21.52 -0.73
N ILE A 74 9.25 21.29 -1.04
CA ILE A 74 8.58 21.83 -2.24
C ILE A 74 7.45 22.76 -1.82
N PRO A 75 7.21 23.86 -2.55
CA PRO A 75 5.94 24.56 -2.47
C PRO A 75 4.75 23.63 -2.73
N THR A 76 3.82 23.58 -1.78
CA THR A 76 2.63 22.71 -1.80
C THR A 76 1.94 22.71 -3.17
N GLY A 77 1.76 23.88 -3.79
CA GLY A 77 1.08 24.02 -5.08
C GLY A 77 1.65 23.19 -6.25
N ILE A 78 2.96 22.92 -6.30
CA ILE A 78 3.55 22.09 -7.36
C ILE A 78 3.10 20.64 -7.22
N VAL A 79 3.18 20.11 -6.00
CA VAL A 79 2.75 18.75 -5.66
C VAL A 79 1.26 18.58 -5.95
N LEU A 80 0.45 19.58 -5.55
CA LEU A 80 -1.00 19.55 -5.77
C LEU A 80 -1.34 19.46 -7.25
N ASN A 81 -0.66 20.22 -8.10
CA ASN A 81 -0.91 20.22 -9.53
C ASN A 81 -0.57 18.87 -10.15
N LEU A 82 0.62 18.33 -9.86
CA LEU A 82 1.05 17.02 -10.39
C LEU A 82 0.10 15.89 -9.99
N ILE A 83 -0.27 15.84 -8.71
CA ILE A 83 -1.19 14.81 -8.19
C ILE A 83 -2.59 15.02 -8.77
N SER A 84 -3.07 16.26 -8.84
CA SER A 84 -4.39 16.56 -9.39
C SER A 84 -4.50 16.21 -10.87
N ASP A 85 -3.46 16.48 -11.67
CA ASP A 85 -3.45 16.17 -13.09
C ASP A 85 -3.36 14.66 -13.34
N TYR A 86 -2.56 13.95 -12.55
CA TYR A 86 -2.54 12.49 -12.56
C TYR A 86 -3.90 11.90 -12.15
N LEU A 87 -4.51 12.44 -11.08
CA LEU A 87 -5.82 12.02 -10.60
C LEU A 87 -6.94 12.32 -11.59
N LYS A 88 -6.96 13.49 -12.23
CA LYS A 88 -7.98 13.81 -13.26
C LYS A 88 -7.97 12.78 -14.38
N LYS A 89 -6.80 12.46 -14.92
CA LYS A 89 -6.63 11.42 -15.97
C LYS A 89 -7.10 10.03 -15.52
N LYS A 90 -6.96 9.70 -14.24
CA LYS A 90 -7.37 8.40 -13.65
C LYS A 90 -8.84 8.34 -13.22
N LEU A 91 -9.36 9.39 -12.60
CA LEU A 91 -10.72 9.46 -12.04
C LEU A 91 -11.78 9.64 -13.13
N GLU A 92 -11.44 10.25 -14.27
CA GLU A 92 -12.30 10.23 -15.47
C GLU A 92 -12.60 8.81 -15.95
N ARG A 93 -11.82 7.80 -15.50
CA ARG A 93 -12.00 6.40 -15.88
C ARG A 93 -12.79 5.55 -14.87
N LYS A 94 -12.93 5.93 -13.59
CA LYS A 94 -13.73 5.18 -12.57
C LYS A 94 -14.23 6.07 -11.40
N PRO A 95 -15.52 6.01 -10.97
CA PRO A 95 -16.11 7.04 -10.11
C PRO A 95 -16.21 6.72 -8.59
N GLU A 96 -15.64 5.62 -8.08
CA GLU A 96 -16.05 5.11 -6.74
C GLU A 96 -15.35 5.72 -5.52
N VAL A 97 -14.27 6.51 -5.66
CA VAL A 97 -13.57 7.15 -4.51
C VAL A 97 -13.81 8.65 -4.51
N THR A 98 -14.29 9.21 -3.39
CA THR A 98 -14.51 10.65 -3.30
C THR A 98 -13.18 11.38 -3.23
N LYS A 99 -13.00 12.39 -4.10
CA LYS A 99 -11.81 13.26 -4.17
C LYS A 99 -11.34 13.74 -2.78
N LYS A 100 -12.28 14.02 -1.89
CA LYS A 100 -12.05 14.53 -0.53
C LYS A 100 -11.29 13.57 0.40
N GLU A 101 -11.48 12.24 0.29
CA GLU A 101 -10.75 11.28 1.14
C GLU A 101 -9.29 11.15 0.71
N ILE A 102 -9.04 11.12 -0.60
CA ILE A 102 -7.71 11.13 -1.20
C ILE A 102 -6.94 12.39 -0.78
N TYR A 103 -7.60 13.55 -0.86
CA TYR A 103 -6.93 14.82 -0.62
C TYR A 103 -6.56 15.04 0.85
N ASN A 104 -7.30 14.48 1.80
CA ASN A 104 -6.98 14.60 3.22
C ASN A 104 -5.83 13.69 3.69
N ASN A 105 -5.41 12.73 2.86
CA ASN A 105 -4.56 11.64 3.27
C ASN A 105 -3.09 11.76 2.84
N ILE A 106 -2.77 12.59 1.85
CA ILE A 106 -1.39 12.87 1.48
C ILE A 106 -0.90 14.08 2.27
N ILE A 107 0.19 13.92 3.02
CA ILE A 107 0.77 14.97 3.85
C ILE A 107 1.97 15.56 3.12
N ILE A 108 1.89 16.81 2.75
CA ILE A 108 3.01 17.60 2.24
C ILE A 108 3.65 18.32 3.41
N ILE A 109 4.94 18.54 3.33
CA ILE A 109 5.72 19.23 4.36
C ILE A 109 6.62 20.22 3.69
N ASP A 110 6.47 21.45 4.07
CA ASP A 110 7.53 22.39 3.85
C ASP A 110 8.42 22.42 5.09
N ASN A 111 9.46 21.57 5.16
CA ASN A 111 10.46 21.63 6.25
C ASN A 111 11.17 22.98 6.33
N SER A 112 11.23 23.76 5.23
CA SER A 112 11.81 25.10 5.26
C SER A 112 10.95 26.10 6.04
N LYS A 113 9.64 25.80 6.17
CA LYS A 113 8.66 26.61 6.90
C LYS A 113 8.01 25.88 8.09
N ASN A 114 8.41 24.62 8.31
CA ASN A 114 7.78 23.68 9.24
C ASN A 114 6.25 23.57 9.06
N ILE A 115 5.77 23.63 7.82
CA ILE A 115 4.34 23.57 7.47
C ILE A 115 4.03 22.15 7.02
N PHE A 116 2.98 21.56 7.56
CA PHE A 116 2.45 20.29 7.10
C PHE A 116 1.14 20.63 6.41
N SER A 117 0.85 20.16 5.21
CA SER A 117 -0.40 20.43 4.49
C SER A 117 -0.99 19.15 3.91
N ASN A 118 -2.31 19.07 3.76
CA ASN A 118 -2.93 18.02 2.95
C ASN A 118 -2.96 18.43 1.46
N LEU A 119 -3.56 17.61 0.58
CA LEU A 119 -3.70 17.99 -0.85
C LEU A 119 -4.70 19.11 -1.14
N ASP A 120 -5.52 19.48 -0.16
CA ASP A 120 -6.35 20.68 -0.26
C ASP A 120 -5.56 21.95 0.14
N GLY A 121 -4.27 21.83 0.43
CA GLY A 121 -3.43 22.92 0.93
C GLY A 121 -3.73 23.31 2.37
N LYS A 122 -4.58 22.56 3.09
CA LYS A 122 -4.90 22.81 4.48
C LYS A 122 -3.72 22.44 5.36
N ASN A 123 -3.25 23.38 6.18
CA ASN A 123 -2.16 23.13 7.09
C ASN A 123 -2.58 22.28 8.30
N PHE A 124 -1.78 21.29 8.66
CA PHE A 124 -1.88 20.53 9.90
C PHE A 124 -1.23 21.30 11.06
N THR A 125 -1.97 21.42 12.14
CA THR A 125 -1.52 21.92 13.44
C THR A 125 -0.46 21.00 14.05
N LYS A 126 0.37 21.52 14.97
CA LYS A 126 1.34 20.70 15.72
C LYS A 126 0.70 19.48 16.41
N GLY A 127 -0.53 19.63 16.91
CA GLY A 127 -1.29 18.53 17.50
C GLY A 127 -1.58 17.43 16.49
N GLU A 128 -2.06 17.78 15.30
CA GLU A 128 -2.33 16.82 14.23
C GLU A 128 -1.06 16.11 13.75
N GLN A 129 0.09 16.79 13.72
CA GLN A 129 1.38 16.19 13.37
C GLN A 129 1.82 15.12 14.38
N ILE A 130 1.68 15.43 15.68
CA ILE A 130 1.96 14.47 16.76
C ILE A 130 1.01 13.27 16.67
N ASP A 131 -0.27 13.52 16.40
CA ASP A 131 -1.26 12.46 16.25
C ASP A 131 -0.96 11.55 15.06
N LEU A 132 -0.49 12.10 13.93
CA LEU A 132 -0.07 11.32 12.77
C LEU A 132 1.12 10.41 13.10
N LYS A 133 2.14 10.93 13.81
CA LYS A 133 3.28 10.14 14.27
C LYS A 133 2.84 9.00 15.21
N LYS A 134 2.00 9.32 16.20
CA LYS A 134 1.43 8.32 17.13
C LYS A 134 0.62 7.25 16.40
N LYS A 135 -0.15 7.62 15.37
CA LYS A 135 -0.90 6.65 14.56
C LYS A 135 0.03 5.70 13.80
N LYS A 136 1.16 6.17 13.25
CA LYS A 136 2.17 5.31 12.60
C LYS A 136 2.78 4.31 13.58
N GLU A 137 3.24 4.81 14.73
CA GLU A 137 3.80 3.98 15.80
C GLU A 137 2.79 2.93 16.29
N LYS A 138 1.52 3.33 16.45
CA LYS A 138 0.42 2.43 16.81
C LYS A 138 0.16 1.36 15.74
N ILE A 139 0.16 1.72 14.45
CA ILE A 139 -0.02 0.75 13.36
C ILE A 139 1.10 -0.30 13.39
N GLN A 140 2.35 0.15 13.48
CA GLN A 140 3.54 -0.71 13.53
C GLN A 140 3.51 -1.63 14.75
N ALA A 141 3.18 -1.08 15.93
CA ALA A 141 3.03 -1.86 17.16
C ALA A 141 1.91 -2.90 17.04
N ASN A 142 0.74 -2.52 16.53
CA ASN A 142 -0.40 -3.42 16.40
C ASN A 142 -0.14 -4.54 15.39
N PHE A 143 0.54 -4.27 14.27
CA PHE A 143 0.96 -5.33 13.34
C PHE A 143 1.97 -6.27 13.99
N GLY A 144 2.95 -5.74 14.71
CA GLY A 144 3.89 -6.55 15.48
C GLY A 144 3.17 -7.47 16.47
N GLN A 145 2.23 -6.93 17.25
CA GLN A 145 1.43 -7.72 18.19
C GLN A 145 0.60 -8.80 17.49
N CYS A 146 -0.05 -8.49 16.35
CA CYS A 146 -0.82 -9.48 15.62
C CYS A 146 0.05 -10.62 15.09
N LEU A 147 1.23 -10.29 14.55
CA LEU A 147 2.14 -11.30 13.99
C LEU A 147 2.81 -12.16 15.08
N ASP A 148 2.87 -11.69 16.33
CA ASP A 148 3.32 -12.52 17.48
C ASP A 148 2.29 -13.57 17.89
N LEU A 149 1.01 -13.38 17.55
CA LEU A 149 -0.03 -14.29 17.95
C LEU A 149 0.15 -15.63 17.23
N ARG A 150 0.07 -16.71 18.00
CA ARG A 150 0.03 -18.07 17.46
C ARG A 150 -1.40 -18.47 17.18
N SER A 151 -1.58 -19.15 16.06
CA SER A 151 -2.88 -19.74 15.73
C SER A 151 -3.33 -20.70 16.83
N PRO A 152 -4.60 -20.63 17.29
CA PRO A 152 -5.18 -21.67 18.13
C PRO A 152 -5.42 -22.96 17.33
N TYR A 153 -5.24 -22.95 16.00
CA TYR A 153 -5.43 -24.09 15.11
C TYR A 153 -4.06 -24.50 14.51
N PRO A 154 -3.45 -25.62 14.96
CA PRO A 154 -2.11 -26.02 14.52
C PRO A 154 -1.95 -26.14 12.99
N ASN A 155 -3.01 -26.53 12.29
CA ASN A 155 -3.00 -26.70 10.84
C ASN A 155 -3.20 -25.39 10.05
N LEU A 156 -3.52 -24.28 10.72
CA LEU A 156 -3.80 -22.97 10.12
C LEU A 156 -2.85 -21.91 10.69
N PRO A 157 -1.54 -21.93 10.37
CA PRO A 157 -0.55 -21.09 11.04
C PRO A 157 -0.61 -19.60 10.66
N THR A 158 -1.21 -19.27 9.51
CA THR A 158 -1.13 -17.93 8.93
C THR A 158 -2.33 -17.06 9.35
N PRO A 159 -2.12 -15.89 9.98
CA PRO A 159 -3.23 -15.00 10.34
C PRO A 159 -3.91 -14.42 9.10
N ILE A 160 -5.23 -14.31 9.16
CA ILE A 160 -6.06 -13.61 8.17
C ILE A 160 -6.44 -12.26 8.76
N PHE A 161 -6.01 -11.18 8.11
CA PHE A 161 -6.34 -9.80 8.48
C PHE A 161 -7.62 -9.31 7.79
N TYR A 162 -8.09 -8.12 8.16
CA TYR A 162 -9.24 -7.47 7.53
C TYR A 162 -8.86 -6.11 6.96
N GLU A 163 -9.05 -5.93 5.65
CA GLU A 163 -8.75 -4.69 4.90
C GLU A 163 -7.33 -4.15 5.17
N HIS A 164 -6.33 -5.05 5.25
CA HIS A 164 -4.93 -4.68 5.48
C HIS A 164 -4.71 -3.85 6.76
N LYS A 165 -5.54 -4.07 7.79
CA LYS A 165 -5.41 -3.46 9.11
C LYS A 165 -4.94 -4.51 10.12
N PRO A 166 -4.25 -4.11 11.20
CA PRO A 166 -3.77 -5.03 12.23
C PRO A 166 -4.94 -5.51 13.11
N ARG A 167 -5.81 -6.33 12.52
CA ARG A 167 -6.96 -6.98 13.13
C ARG A 167 -7.08 -8.37 12.50
N ILE A 168 -6.73 -9.39 13.26
CA ILE A 168 -6.91 -10.79 12.87
C ILE A 168 -8.40 -11.13 12.94
N VAL A 169 -8.91 -11.78 11.90
CA VAL A 169 -10.32 -12.20 11.76
C VAL A 169 -10.45 -13.70 11.49
N GLY A 170 -9.32 -14.38 11.26
CA GLY A 170 -9.27 -15.80 10.98
C GLY A 170 -7.83 -16.30 10.89
N TRP A 171 -7.70 -17.57 10.56
CA TRP A 171 -6.44 -18.27 10.37
C TRP A 171 -6.51 -19.14 9.13
N SER A 172 -5.39 -19.32 8.44
CA SER A 172 -5.31 -20.06 7.18
C SER A 172 -4.05 -20.92 7.09
N SER A 173 -4.13 -21.94 6.25
CA SER A 173 -3.00 -22.66 5.71
C SER A 173 -2.74 -22.15 4.31
N ILE A 174 -1.61 -21.47 4.12
CA ILE A 174 -1.17 -20.95 2.83
C ILE A 174 -0.01 -21.81 2.33
N ILE A 175 -0.14 -22.32 1.10
CA ILE A 175 0.90 -23.06 0.40
C ILE A 175 1.36 -22.27 -0.82
N VAL A 176 2.64 -22.40 -1.15
CA VAL A 176 3.23 -21.82 -2.36
C VAL A 176 3.75 -22.97 -3.20
N ASP A 177 3.30 -23.05 -4.45
CA ASP A 177 3.74 -24.02 -5.44
C ASP A 177 4.01 -23.34 -6.79
N ASP A 178 4.32 -24.13 -7.82
CA ASP A 178 4.67 -23.62 -9.15
C ASP A 178 3.51 -22.87 -9.83
N MET A 179 2.26 -23.08 -9.38
CA MET A 179 1.09 -22.33 -9.86
C MET A 179 0.82 -21.07 -9.03
N GLY A 180 1.61 -20.83 -7.98
CA GLY A 180 1.56 -19.65 -7.13
C GLY A 180 1.09 -19.94 -5.71
N ILE A 181 0.34 -18.99 -5.16
CA ILE A 181 -0.08 -19.03 -3.75
C ILE A 181 -1.51 -19.53 -3.66
N LYS A 182 -1.72 -20.59 -2.87
CA LYS A 182 -3.03 -21.19 -2.63
C LYS A 182 -3.35 -21.18 -1.14
N ILE A 183 -4.61 -20.91 -0.84
CA ILE A 183 -5.16 -21.07 0.51
C ILE A 183 -5.76 -22.47 0.53
N LYS A 184 -5.15 -23.38 1.28
CA LYS A 184 -5.60 -24.78 1.36
C LYS A 184 -6.83 -24.89 2.25
N ASP A 185 -6.73 -24.34 3.46
CA ASP A 185 -7.78 -24.37 4.47
C ASP A 185 -7.81 -23.02 5.20
N SER A 186 -8.98 -22.61 5.68
CA SER A 186 -9.13 -21.39 6.47
C SER A 186 -10.31 -21.45 7.42
N GLN A 187 -10.18 -20.73 8.54
CA GLN A 187 -11.21 -20.60 9.56
C GLN A 187 -11.37 -19.15 9.96
N ILE A 188 -12.59 -18.62 9.79
CA ILE A 188 -12.96 -17.27 10.20
C ILE A 188 -13.52 -17.34 11.62
N ILE A 189 -12.85 -16.67 12.56
CA ILE A 189 -13.22 -16.66 13.98
C ILE A 189 -14.12 -15.46 14.34
N ASP A 190 -14.08 -14.40 13.54
CA ASP A 190 -14.92 -13.22 13.75
C ASP A 190 -16.30 -13.41 13.11
N LYS A 191 -17.33 -13.56 13.96
CA LYS A 191 -18.73 -13.77 13.53
C LYS A 191 -19.27 -12.65 12.63
N ASN A 192 -18.86 -11.40 12.85
CA ASN A 192 -19.32 -10.28 12.04
C ASN A 192 -18.70 -10.33 10.64
N ILE A 193 -17.43 -10.74 10.55
CA ILE A 193 -16.72 -10.92 9.28
C ILE A 193 -17.30 -12.12 8.53
N PHE A 194 -17.56 -13.23 9.22
CA PHE A 194 -18.25 -14.38 8.64
C PHE A 194 -19.58 -13.98 7.99
N ARG A 195 -20.44 -13.24 8.70
CA ARG A 195 -21.71 -12.73 8.15
C ARG A 195 -21.52 -11.78 6.96
N LYS A 196 -20.44 -10.98 6.95
CA LYS A 196 -20.11 -10.13 5.80
C LYS A 196 -19.68 -10.94 4.58
N ILE A 197 -19.00 -12.06 4.75
CA ILE A 197 -18.69 -12.99 3.67
C ILE A 197 -19.99 -13.63 3.16
N GLU A 198 -20.84 -14.15 4.05
CA GLU A 198 -22.14 -14.75 3.68
C GLU A 198 -23.02 -13.80 2.86
N THR A 199 -23.01 -12.51 3.22
CA THR A 199 -23.81 -11.48 2.54
C THR A 199 -23.11 -10.86 1.34
N GLY A 200 -21.94 -11.36 0.92
CA GLY A 200 -21.17 -10.85 -0.22
C GLY A 200 -20.58 -9.45 -0.02
N LYS A 201 -20.57 -8.93 1.22
CA LYS A 201 -19.93 -7.66 1.59
C LYS A 201 -18.41 -7.77 1.66
N ILE A 202 -17.89 -8.98 1.88
CA ILE A 202 -16.48 -9.33 1.69
C ILE A 202 -16.47 -10.32 0.54
N LYS A 203 -15.72 -10.00 -0.52
CA LYS A 203 -15.78 -10.75 -1.78
C LYS A 203 -14.55 -11.62 -2.03
N GLY A 204 -13.41 -11.30 -1.41
CA GLY A 204 -12.18 -12.00 -1.73
C GLY A 204 -11.04 -11.80 -0.75
N GLY A 205 -9.89 -12.37 -1.14
CA GLY A 205 -8.61 -12.24 -0.44
C GLY A 205 -7.64 -11.32 -1.16
N SER A 206 -6.74 -10.71 -0.41
CA SER A 206 -5.65 -9.87 -0.91
C SER A 206 -4.38 -10.18 -0.12
N MET A 207 -3.25 -10.26 -0.81
CA MET A 207 -1.95 -10.47 -0.17
C MET A 207 -1.09 -9.23 -0.33
N THR A 208 -0.48 -8.78 0.76
CA THR A 208 0.59 -7.78 0.74
C THR A 208 1.94 -8.45 0.66
N GLY A 209 2.79 -7.96 -0.23
CA GLY A 209 4.19 -8.34 -0.32
C GLY A 209 5.11 -7.12 -0.41
N ILE A 210 6.37 -7.34 -0.08
CA ILE A 210 7.48 -6.41 -0.31
C ILE A 210 8.14 -6.83 -1.62
N ALA A 211 8.13 -5.95 -2.62
CA ALA A 211 8.91 -6.17 -3.83
C ALA A 211 10.37 -5.80 -3.56
N GLU A 212 11.24 -6.80 -3.62
CA GLU A 212 12.67 -6.65 -3.34
C GLU A 212 13.47 -6.37 -4.61
N LYS A 213 13.02 -6.91 -5.74
CA LYS A 213 13.61 -6.69 -7.05
C LYS A 213 12.48 -6.65 -8.09
N SER A 214 12.48 -5.60 -8.91
CA SER A 214 11.54 -5.51 -10.02
C SER A 214 12.04 -4.67 -11.18
N VAL A 215 11.56 -5.00 -12.38
CA VAL A 215 12.05 -4.46 -13.64
C VAL A 215 10.90 -3.82 -14.43
N CYS A 216 11.17 -2.66 -15.02
CA CYS A 216 10.24 -2.00 -15.93
C CYS A 216 10.30 -2.60 -17.33
N SER A 217 9.16 -3.02 -17.88
CA SER A 217 9.06 -3.52 -19.27
C SER A 217 9.39 -2.48 -20.35
N ILE A 218 9.25 -1.18 -20.07
CA ILE A 218 9.50 -0.12 -21.06
C ILE A 218 10.99 0.15 -21.24
N CYS A 219 11.78 0.17 -20.15
CA CYS A 219 13.20 0.55 -20.19
C CYS A 219 14.17 -0.52 -19.67
N GLY A 220 13.69 -1.66 -19.16
CA GLY A 220 14.51 -2.73 -18.61
C GLY A 220 15.26 -2.38 -17.31
N SER A 221 15.12 -1.16 -16.80
CA SER A 221 15.77 -0.72 -15.56
C SER A 221 14.99 -1.13 -14.32
N ASP A 222 15.63 -1.01 -13.16
CA ASP A 222 14.98 -1.13 -11.86
C ASP A 222 13.73 -0.23 -11.79
N TYR A 223 12.60 -0.85 -11.45
CA TYR A 223 11.31 -0.16 -11.49
C TYR A 223 11.20 0.94 -10.42
N VAL A 224 11.94 0.86 -9.31
CA VAL A 224 11.92 1.90 -8.28
C VAL A 224 12.66 3.16 -8.75
N ASN A 225 13.67 2.99 -9.60
CA ASN A 225 14.54 4.07 -10.06
C ASN A 225 14.13 4.72 -11.38
N CYS A 226 13.38 4.03 -12.25
CA CYS A 226 12.86 4.65 -13.48
C CYS A 226 11.62 5.54 -13.23
N ASN A 227 11.18 6.33 -14.21
CA ASN A 227 9.98 7.17 -14.09
C ASN A 227 8.70 6.57 -14.69
N HIS A 228 8.79 5.43 -15.40
CA HIS A 228 7.61 4.79 -15.99
C HIS A 228 6.63 4.27 -14.91
N ILE A 229 5.33 4.47 -15.12
CA ILE A 229 4.25 4.09 -14.19
C ILE A 229 3.50 2.90 -14.78
N ALA A 230 3.40 1.80 -14.02
CA ALA A 230 2.71 0.61 -14.46
C ALA A 230 1.21 0.87 -14.76
N GLY A 231 0.75 0.41 -15.92
CA GLY A 231 -0.59 0.63 -16.46
C GLY A 231 -0.76 1.90 -17.29
N GLU A 232 0.27 2.75 -17.40
CA GLU A 232 0.29 3.86 -18.35
C GLU A 232 0.92 3.42 -19.69
N LYS A 233 0.55 4.12 -20.77
CA LYS A 233 1.06 3.86 -22.13
C LYS A 233 2.28 4.70 -22.45
N TYR A 234 3.31 4.05 -22.99
CA TYR A 234 4.53 4.68 -23.51
C TYR A 234 4.83 4.07 -24.87
N ASN A 235 4.90 4.88 -25.92
CA ASN A 235 5.10 4.42 -27.31
C ASN A 235 4.15 3.27 -27.70
N ASN A 236 2.86 3.42 -27.38
CA ASN A 236 1.79 2.43 -27.58
C ASN A 236 1.89 1.12 -26.78
N ASN A 237 2.89 0.96 -25.91
CA ASN A 237 3.04 -0.19 -25.03
C ASN A 237 2.58 0.14 -23.61
N ASP A 238 1.84 -0.76 -22.98
CA ASP A 238 1.48 -0.64 -21.57
C ASP A 238 2.71 -0.95 -20.70
N CYS A 239 3.01 -0.07 -19.75
CA CYS A 239 4.07 -0.33 -18.78
C CYS A 239 3.65 -1.43 -17.81
N ILE A 240 4.40 -2.52 -17.81
CA ILE A 240 4.34 -3.63 -16.86
C ILE A 240 5.52 -3.54 -15.90
N ASN A 241 5.25 -3.73 -14.61
CA ASN A 241 6.23 -3.88 -13.56
C ASN A 241 6.42 -5.38 -13.24
N HIS A 242 7.55 -5.94 -13.66
CA HIS A 242 7.89 -7.34 -13.44
C HIS A 242 8.57 -7.50 -12.09
N ILE A 243 7.83 -8.05 -11.11
CA ILE A 243 8.38 -8.36 -9.79
C ILE A 243 9.16 -9.67 -9.90
N GLU A 244 10.49 -9.59 -9.83
CA GLU A 244 11.38 -10.75 -9.93
C GLU A 244 11.61 -11.42 -8.57
N LYS A 245 11.56 -10.62 -7.48
CA LYS A 245 11.73 -11.11 -6.12
C LYS A 245 10.78 -10.38 -5.17
N ALA A 246 10.06 -11.16 -4.37
CA ALA A 246 9.16 -10.61 -3.36
C ALA A 246 9.09 -11.49 -2.12
N THR A 247 8.76 -10.84 -1.00
CA THR A 247 8.46 -11.48 0.28
C THR A 247 7.02 -11.21 0.65
N GLY A 248 6.22 -12.25 0.87
CA GLY A 248 4.85 -12.14 1.37
C GLY A 248 4.86 -11.72 2.84
N VAL A 249 3.98 -10.78 3.20
CA VAL A 249 3.97 -10.18 4.55
C VAL A 249 2.68 -10.48 5.29
N GLU A 250 1.54 -10.30 4.65
CA GLU A 250 0.25 -10.63 5.25
C GLU A 250 -0.81 -10.94 4.20
N PHE A 251 -1.84 -11.65 4.66
CA PHE A 251 -3.03 -11.96 3.89
C PHE A 251 -4.27 -11.37 4.58
N SER A 252 -5.11 -10.72 3.79
CA SER A 252 -6.30 -10.01 4.25
C SER A 252 -7.55 -10.44 3.49
N LEU A 253 -8.68 -10.49 4.19
CA LEU A 253 -10.01 -10.44 3.58
C LEU A 253 -10.36 -9.00 3.20
N VAL A 254 -10.86 -8.84 1.97
CA VAL A 254 -11.17 -7.53 1.38
C VAL A 254 -12.56 -7.52 0.75
N LYS A 255 -13.20 -6.35 0.81
CA LYS A 255 -14.48 -6.10 0.13
C LYS A 255 -14.35 -6.19 -1.39
N ASN A 256 -13.27 -5.70 -1.96
CA ASN A 256 -13.09 -5.57 -3.42
C ASN A 256 -11.74 -6.17 -3.85
N PRO A 257 -11.65 -7.49 -4.13
CA PRO A 257 -10.42 -8.08 -4.68
C PRO A 257 -10.17 -7.56 -6.11
N ILE A 258 -8.91 -7.24 -6.48
CA ILE A 258 -8.60 -6.94 -7.90
C ILE A 258 -8.75 -8.19 -8.73
N ASN A 259 -8.18 -9.31 -8.27
CA ASN A 259 -8.25 -10.53 -9.03
C ASN A 259 -9.67 -11.08 -8.88
N PRO A 260 -10.50 -11.05 -9.95
CA PRO A 260 -11.86 -11.57 -9.88
C PRO A 260 -11.90 -13.07 -9.58
N GLU A 261 -10.76 -13.77 -9.66
CA GLU A 261 -10.63 -15.19 -9.33
C GLU A 261 -10.27 -15.44 -7.85
N CYS A 262 -9.81 -14.42 -7.11
CA CYS A 262 -9.50 -14.56 -5.68
C CYS A 262 -10.75 -14.40 -4.81
N LEU A 263 -11.82 -15.10 -5.15
CA LEU A 263 -13.10 -15.04 -4.45
C LEU A 263 -13.07 -15.85 -3.16
N VAL A 264 -13.78 -15.36 -2.16
CA VAL A 264 -14.01 -16.08 -0.90
C VAL A 264 -15.48 -16.45 -0.86
N SER A 265 -15.74 -17.75 -0.82
CA SER A 265 -17.08 -18.32 -0.63
C SER A 265 -17.10 -19.25 0.57
N ILE A 266 -18.22 -19.29 1.28
CA ILE A 266 -18.40 -20.23 2.38
C ILE A 266 -18.87 -21.56 1.80
N VAL A 267 -18.02 -22.58 1.93
CA VAL A 267 -18.42 -23.97 1.68
C VAL A 267 -19.13 -24.47 2.93
N LYS A 268 -20.46 -24.56 2.88
CA LYS A 268 -21.22 -25.27 3.92
C LYS A 268 -21.00 -26.76 3.66
N ASN A 269 -20.20 -27.41 4.49
CA ASN A 269 -20.21 -28.87 4.51
C ASN A 269 -21.64 -29.28 4.88
N GLY A 270 -22.38 -29.83 3.91
CA GLY A 270 -23.71 -30.36 4.16
C GLY A 270 -23.58 -31.47 5.19
N ASN A 271 -24.33 -31.36 6.28
CA ASN A 271 -24.66 -32.54 7.08
C ASN A 271 -25.36 -33.53 6.13
N LYS A 272 -24.69 -34.62 5.80
CA LYS A 272 -25.32 -35.92 5.66
C LYS A 272 -24.96 -36.72 6.90
#